data_AF-A0A4Y9YPQ6-F1
#
_entry.id   AF-A0A4Y9YPQ6-F1
#
_cell.length_a   1.000
_cell.length_b   1.000
_cell.length_c   1.000
_cell.angle_alpha   90.00
_cell.angle_beta   90.00
_cell.angle_gamma   90.00
#
_symmetry.space_group_name_H-M   'P 1'
#
loop_
_entity.id
_entity.type
_entity.pdbx_description
1 polymer ?
#
loop_
_entity_poly.entity_id
_entity_poly.type
_entity_poly.pdbx_seq_one_letter_code
_entity_poly.pdbx_strand_id
1 'polypeptide(L)'
;MGFRGLGHVDSQQDTLAIDFVIDEQSERAATEPAVYQTRSRRSIKKKSKVPTASREHVISIELLQDKTALRSRKGDTGSVVWRASVDFAQYVLRSYHTRAPDALLDADSLCAAHVLELGAGTGLLGIALSPIVARYTLTDIDALIPLIQKNLAHNRSLPSLSRNTVGKRRSAHGAGGSAPKDEEHASISIEALDWEALRHASPALRRSSFQYPAIDVLLVVDCIYHPSLLPALLSTIDYLTTPGVTSVLVVVELRAEDVVREFLAGWLRLESDGIWQVWSVPEVLDGPYAVWVGWKTPRRNDNR
;
A
#
# COMPACT_ATOMS: atom_id res chain seq x y z
N MET A 1 -26.66 -5.50 5.52
CA MET A 1 -25.20 -5.73 5.51
C MET A 1 -24.56 -4.58 6.28
N GLY A 2 -23.84 -4.86 7.37
CA GLY A 2 -23.29 -3.83 8.26
C GLY A 2 -22.06 -3.15 7.67
N PHE A 3 -21.88 -1.86 7.97
CA PHE A 3 -20.66 -1.10 7.67
C PHE A 3 -19.45 -1.75 8.35
N ARG A 4 -18.43 -2.18 7.59
CA ARG A 4 -17.14 -2.70 8.11
C ARG A 4 -16.08 -1.61 8.34
N GLY A 5 -16.49 -0.36 8.53
CA GLY A 5 -15.59 0.64 9.08
C GLY A 5 -15.21 0.24 10.51
N LEU A 6 -13.92 0.16 10.83
CA LEU A 6 -13.44 -0.22 12.16
C LEU A 6 -13.77 0.82 13.24
N GLY A 7 -14.40 1.93 12.86
CA GLY A 7 -14.93 2.93 13.79
C GLY A 7 -16.01 2.42 14.77
N HIS A 8 -16.37 1.13 14.73
CA HIS A 8 -17.34 0.49 15.62
C HIS A 8 -16.72 -0.34 16.76
N VAL A 9 -15.38 -0.41 16.89
CA VAL A 9 -14.69 -1.31 17.84
C VAL A 9 -14.79 -0.82 19.30
N ASP A 10 -14.94 0.48 19.54
CA ASP A 10 -15.35 1.05 20.84
C ASP A 10 -15.91 2.47 20.60
N SER A 11 -17.11 2.77 21.09
CA SER A 11 -17.75 4.09 20.92
C SER A 11 -17.18 5.17 21.84
N GLN A 12 -16.33 4.82 22.81
CA GLN A 12 -15.79 5.77 23.80
C GLN A 12 -14.35 6.21 23.53
N GLN A 13 -13.67 5.64 22.53
CA GLN A 13 -12.30 6.01 22.20
C GLN A 13 -12.19 6.54 20.76
N ASP A 14 -11.65 7.74 20.61
CA ASP A 14 -11.32 8.36 19.32
C ASP A 14 -10.01 7.81 18.73
N THR A 15 -9.46 6.77 19.35
CA THR A 15 -8.22 6.12 18.97
C THR A 15 -8.45 4.65 18.67
N LEU A 16 -7.78 4.13 17.64
CA LEU A 16 -7.84 2.73 17.21
C LEU A 16 -6.41 2.19 17.09
N ALA A 17 -6.09 1.18 17.91
CA ALA A 17 -4.86 0.41 17.77
C ALA A 17 -5.04 -0.71 16.75
N ILE A 18 -4.06 -0.88 15.87
CA ILE A 18 -4.02 -1.89 14.82
C ILE A 18 -2.67 -2.60 14.90
N ASP A 19 -2.71 -3.90 15.12
CA ASP A 19 -1.53 -4.75 15.21
C ASP A 19 -1.36 -5.54 13.91
N PHE A 20 -0.20 -5.40 13.28
CA PHE A 20 0.22 -6.22 12.15
C PHE A 20 1.19 -7.30 12.63
N VAL A 21 0.81 -8.56 12.45
CA VAL A 21 1.60 -9.70 12.89
C VAL A 21 2.44 -10.22 11.72
N ILE A 22 3.75 -10.26 11.88
CA ILE A 22 4.71 -10.79 10.91
C ILE A 22 5.24 -12.11 11.47
N ASP A 23 4.80 -13.23 10.87
CA ASP A 23 5.30 -14.57 11.18
C ASP A 23 6.34 -15.00 10.14
N GLU A 24 7.60 -15.11 10.56
CA GLU A 24 8.73 -15.47 9.70
C GLU A 24 8.76 -16.96 9.29
N GLN A 25 7.94 -17.85 9.87
CA GLN A 25 8.10 -19.31 9.71
C GLN A 25 7.09 -20.02 8.81
N SER A 26 5.98 -19.37 8.42
CA SER A 26 4.89 -20.07 7.73
C SER A 26 5.22 -20.58 6.31
N GLU A 27 6.24 -20.08 5.62
CA GLU A 27 6.51 -20.47 4.21
C GLU A 27 7.79 -21.30 3.99
N ARG A 28 8.77 -21.26 4.90
CA ARG A 28 10.00 -22.07 4.74
C ARG A 28 9.76 -23.58 4.84
N ALA A 29 8.61 -24.01 5.37
CA ALA A 29 8.26 -25.42 5.45
C ALA A 29 7.76 -26.03 4.12
N ALA A 30 7.44 -25.21 3.11
CA ALA A 30 6.84 -25.67 1.85
C ALA A 30 7.86 -26.05 0.77
N THR A 31 9.16 -25.79 0.96
CA THR A 31 10.19 -25.94 -0.09
C THR A 31 11.20 -27.08 0.13
N GLU A 32 11.03 -27.95 1.12
CA GLU A 32 11.83 -29.19 1.19
C GLU A 32 11.16 -30.33 0.41
N PRO A 33 11.74 -30.82 -0.70
CA PRO A 33 11.26 -32.04 -1.33
C PRO A 33 11.50 -33.23 -0.39
N ALA A 34 10.42 -33.95 -0.06
CA ALA A 34 10.47 -35.16 0.76
C ALA A 34 11.27 -36.26 0.04
N VAL A 35 12.57 -36.35 0.31
CA VAL A 35 13.41 -37.47 -0.13
C VAL A 35 13.04 -38.69 0.70
N TYR A 36 12.28 -39.61 0.09
CA TYR A 36 12.07 -40.95 0.62
C TYR A 36 13.41 -41.70 0.64
N GLN A 37 13.99 -41.89 1.82
CA GLN A 37 15.03 -42.90 2.03
C GLN A 37 14.62 -43.90 3.11
N THR A 38 14.65 -45.16 2.69
CA THR A 38 14.31 -46.38 3.39
C THR A 38 15.18 -46.64 4.63
N ARG A 39 14.52 -47.21 5.64
CA ARG A 39 15.01 -47.53 6.99
C ARG A 39 16.33 -48.33 7.04
N SER A 40 17.25 -47.88 7.88
CA SER A 40 18.23 -48.74 8.57
C SER A 40 18.43 -48.23 10.01
N ARG A 41 18.33 -49.14 10.98
CA ARG A 41 18.34 -48.89 12.43
C ARG A 41 19.75 -48.56 12.94
N ARG A 42 19.92 -47.42 13.63
CA ARG A 42 20.89 -47.27 14.74
C ARG A 42 20.45 -46.15 15.69
N SER A 43 20.31 -46.51 16.96
CA SER A 43 19.93 -45.63 18.07
C SER A 43 21.07 -44.65 18.37
N ILE A 44 20.86 -43.38 18.07
CA ILE A 44 21.66 -42.25 18.59
C ILE A 44 20.68 -41.36 19.34
N LYS A 45 20.90 -41.20 20.66
CA LYS A 45 20.17 -40.24 21.51
C LYS A 45 20.37 -38.82 20.96
N LYS A 46 19.44 -38.34 20.14
CA LYS A 46 19.34 -36.92 19.76
C LYS A 46 18.88 -36.14 20.99
N LYS A 47 19.75 -35.27 21.52
CA LYS A 47 19.35 -34.20 22.43
C LYS A 47 18.21 -33.44 21.76
N SER A 48 17.07 -33.32 22.45
CA SER A 48 15.97 -32.47 22.01
C SER A 48 16.50 -31.05 21.82
N LYS A 49 16.54 -30.56 20.58
CA LYS A 49 16.65 -29.13 20.34
C LYS A 49 15.40 -28.51 20.98
N VAL A 50 15.62 -27.67 21.98
CA VAL A 50 14.60 -26.75 22.50
C VAL A 50 14.02 -26.02 21.28
N PRO A 51 12.69 -25.94 21.10
CA PRO A 51 12.12 -25.12 20.04
C PRO A 51 12.59 -23.69 20.29
N THR A 52 13.41 -23.15 19.39
CA THR A 52 13.69 -21.72 19.35
C THR A 52 12.34 -21.03 19.24
N ALA A 53 11.91 -20.34 20.30
CA ALA A 53 10.68 -19.58 20.33
C ALA A 53 10.61 -18.71 19.06
N SER A 54 9.53 -18.89 18.29
CA SER A 54 9.19 -18.01 17.17
C SER A 54 9.18 -16.58 17.71
N ARG A 55 10.01 -15.71 17.13
CA ARG A 55 9.92 -14.28 17.43
C ARG A 55 8.83 -13.73 16.51
N GLU A 56 7.60 -13.76 16.99
CA GLU A 56 6.54 -12.96 16.37
C GLU A 56 6.96 -11.49 16.42
N HIS A 57 7.03 -10.85 15.26
CA HIS A 57 7.27 -9.42 15.17
C HIS A 57 5.94 -8.73 14.95
N VAL A 58 5.56 -7.83 15.85
CA VAL A 58 4.31 -7.08 15.79
C VAL A 58 4.62 -5.61 15.54
N ILE A 59 3.96 -5.04 14.53
CA ILE A 59 3.96 -3.60 14.28
C ILE A 59 2.61 -3.07 14.73
N SER A 60 2.62 -2.25 15.79
CA SER A 60 1.40 -1.65 16.35
C SER A 60 1.28 -0.19 15.91
N ILE A 61 0.21 0.15 15.20
CA ILE A 61 -0.10 1.51 14.76
C ILE A 61 -1.31 2.02 15.52
N GLU A 62 -1.22 3.22 16.07
CA GLU A 62 -2.32 3.86 16.79
C GLU A 62 -2.87 5.03 15.97
N LEU A 63 -4.16 4.98 15.62
CA LEU A 63 -4.79 5.97 14.73
C LEU A 63 -5.88 6.74 15.46
N LEU A 64 -5.82 8.06 15.36
CA LEU A 64 -6.91 8.96 15.68
C LEU A 64 -7.96 8.87 14.57
N GLN A 65 -9.23 8.88 14.97
CA GLN A 65 -10.40 8.85 14.10
C GLN A 65 -11.39 9.95 14.50
N ASP A 66 -12.13 10.48 13.54
CA ASP A 66 -13.29 11.35 13.80
C ASP A 66 -14.57 10.58 13.44
N LYS A 67 -15.09 9.82 14.40
CA LYS A 67 -16.32 9.03 14.21
C LYS A 67 -17.57 9.90 14.14
N THR A 68 -17.51 11.10 14.72
CA THR A 68 -18.60 12.07 14.70
C THR A 68 -18.76 12.65 13.30
N ALA A 69 -17.67 12.92 12.61
CA ALA A 69 -17.64 13.31 11.21
C ALA A 69 -18.41 12.36 10.31
N LEU A 70 -18.12 11.06 10.42
CA LEU A 70 -18.76 10.01 9.62
C LEU A 70 -20.30 10.06 9.72
N ARG A 71 -20.83 10.51 10.87
CA ARG A 71 -22.27 10.61 11.11
C ARG A 71 -22.85 12.00 10.81
N SER A 72 -22.04 13.05 10.94
CA SER A 72 -22.51 14.44 10.89
C SER A 72 -22.23 15.15 9.57
N ARG A 73 -21.15 14.77 8.86
CA ARG A 73 -20.74 15.33 7.58
C ARG A 73 -21.14 14.38 6.45
N LYS A 74 -22.14 14.79 5.67
CA LYS A 74 -22.63 14.00 4.54
C LYS A 74 -21.48 13.78 3.54
N GLY A 75 -21.13 12.52 3.30
CA GLY A 75 -20.06 12.15 2.36
C GLY A 75 -18.67 11.97 2.97
N ASP A 76 -18.50 12.22 4.28
CA ASP A 76 -17.23 11.96 4.98
C ASP A 76 -17.07 10.46 5.24
N THR A 77 -16.19 9.82 4.48
CA THR A 77 -15.84 8.40 4.65
C THR A 77 -14.38 8.20 5.07
N GLY A 78 -13.52 9.21 4.93
CA GLY A 78 -12.08 9.07 5.20
C GLY A 78 -11.66 9.36 6.65
N SER A 79 -12.56 9.87 7.50
CA SER A 79 -12.26 10.10 8.92
C SER A 79 -12.17 8.83 9.78
N VAL A 80 -12.38 7.65 9.20
CA VAL A 80 -12.29 6.34 9.86
C VAL A 80 -11.49 5.35 9.03
N VAL A 81 -10.97 4.32 9.70
CA VAL A 81 -10.20 3.25 9.05
C VAL A 81 -11.14 2.24 8.39
N TRP A 82 -10.82 1.92 7.15
CA TRP A 82 -11.46 0.87 6.38
C TRP A 82 -10.71 -0.45 6.49
N ARG A 83 -11.47 -1.55 6.56
CA ARG A 83 -10.92 -2.89 6.73
C ARG A 83 -9.99 -3.29 5.58
N ALA A 84 -10.32 -2.90 4.35
CA ALA A 84 -9.48 -3.15 3.17
C ALA A 84 -8.05 -2.61 3.35
N SER A 85 -7.87 -1.41 3.91
CA SER A 85 -6.54 -0.85 4.19
C SER A 85 -5.77 -1.67 5.23
N VAL A 86 -6.45 -2.19 6.26
CA VAL A 86 -5.82 -3.04 7.28
C VAL A 86 -5.37 -4.38 6.67
N ASP A 87 -6.28 -5.09 6.01
CA ASP A 87 -5.98 -6.41 5.47
C ASP A 87 -4.92 -6.29 4.35
N PHE A 88 -4.96 -5.21 3.55
CA PHE A 88 -3.93 -4.93 2.54
C PHE A 88 -2.56 -4.60 3.16
N ALA A 89 -2.50 -3.74 4.18
CA ALA A 89 -1.23 -3.46 4.87
C ALA A 89 -0.64 -4.74 5.50
N GLN A 90 -1.46 -5.57 6.12
CA GLN A 90 -1.04 -6.85 6.68
C GLN A 90 -0.44 -7.77 5.61
N TYR A 91 -1.07 -7.84 4.42
CA TYR A 91 -0.56 -8.62 3.29
C TYR A 91 0.82 -8.11 2.82
N VAL A 92 0.95 -6.79 2.57
CA VAL A 92 2.19 -6.20 2.04
C VAL A 92 3.33 -6.33 3.04
N LEU A 93 3.09 -6.00 4.32
CA LEU A 93 4.09 -6.11 5.38
C LEU A 93 4.57 -7.56 5.55
N ARG A 94 3.64 -8.52 5.60
CA ARG A 94 4.00 -9.93 5.71
C ARG A 94 4.84 -10.37 4.52
N SER A 95 4.36 -10.13 3.30
CA SER A 95 5.04 -10.54 2.06
C SER A 95 6.44 -9.93 1.94
N TYR A 96 6.59 -8.65 2.30
CA TYR A 96 7.87 -7.95 2.30
C TYR A 96 8.87 -8.55 3.29
N HIS A 97 8.44 -8.80 4.53
CA HIS A 97 9.31 -9.31 5.59
C HIS A 97 9.66 -10.80 5.44
N THR A 98 8.72 -11.62 4.97
CA THR A 98 8.97 -13.05 4.71
C THR A 98 9.70 -13.29 3.39
N ARG A 99 9.82 -12.26 2.54
CA ARG A 99 10.33 -12.36 1.17
C ARG A 99 9.57 -13.43 0.37
N ALA A 100 8.24 -13.38 0.44
CA ALA A 100 7.37 -14.34 -0.23
C ALA A 100 7.68 -14.33 -1.75
N PRO A 101 7.98 -15.49 -2.36
CA PRO A 101 8.48 -15.55 -3.75
C PRO A 101 7.42 -15.16 -4.78
N ASP A 102 6.14 -15.39 -4.46
CA ASP A 102 5.00 -15.11 -5.33
C ASP A 102 4.21 -13.86 -4.86
N ALA A 103 4.86 -12.97 -4.11
CA ALA A 103 4.25 -11.72 -3.65
C ALA A 103 3.87 -10.82 -4.84
N LEU A 104 2.72 -10.16 -4.72
CA LEU A 104 2.25 -9.19 -5.70
C LEU A 104 3.22 -8.01 -5.87
N LEU A 105 3.86 -7.60 -4.77
CA LEU A 105 4.86 -6.54 -4.74
C LEU A 105 6.20 -7.15 -4.34
N ASP A 106 7.15 -7.17 -5.29
CA ASP A 106 8.52 -7.61 -5.02
C ASP A 106 9.20 -6.68 -4.01
N ALA A 107 9.80 -7.27 -2.98
CA ALA A 107 10.36 -6.53 -1.85
C ALA A 107 11.56 -5.64 -2.24
N ASP A 108 12.40 -6.08 -3.17
CA ASP A 108 13.57 -5.30 -3.60
C ASP A 108 13.15 -4.11 -4.47
N SER A 109 12.18 -4.33 -5.37
CA SER A 109 11.58 -3.26 -6.17
C SER A 109 10.85 -2.25 -5.30
N LEU A 110 10.10 -2.73 -4.29
CA LEU A 110 9.34 -1.88 -3.38
C LEU A 110 10.24 -0.94 -2.57
N CYS A 111 11.42 -1.40 -2.12
CA CYS A 111 12.40 -0.58 -1.40
C CYS A 111 12.86 0.66 -2.17
N ALA A 112 12.88 0.59 -3.51
CA ALA A 112 13.31 1.68 -4.38
C ALA A 112 12.14 2.52 -4.91
N ALA A 113 10.91 2.08 -4.68
CA ALA A 113 9.71 2.64 -5.28
C ALA A 113 9.27 3.96 -4.63
N HIS A 114 8.70 4.84 -5.45
CA HIS A 114 7.78 5.87 -5.02
C HIS A 114 6.34 5.37 -5.12
N VAL A 115 5.68 5.33 -3.95
CA VAL A 115 4.26 5.00 -3.82
C VAL A 115 3.46 6.27 -3.60
N LEU A 116 2.42 6.48 -4.42
CA LEU A 116 1.41 7.52 -4.18
C LEU A 116 0.07 6.86 -3.87
N GLU A 117 -0.58 7.29 -2.80
CA GLU A 117 -1.89 6.78 -2.37
C GLU A 117 -2.99 7.82 -2.63
N LEU A 118 -4.06 7.42 -3.32
CA LEU A 118 -5.28 8.21 -3.47
C LEU A 118 -6.26 7.85 -2.36
N GLY A 119 -6.85 8.86 -1.73
CA GLY A 119 -7.88 8.65 -0.71
C GLY A 119 -7.33 8.00 0.55
N ALA A 120 -6.22 8.52 1.07
CA ALA A 120 -5.48 7.95 2.19
C ALA A 120 -6.29 7.87 3.51
N GLY A 121 -7.39 8.63 3.63
CA GLY A 121 -8.27 8.64 4.78
C GLY A 121 -7.53 9.02 6.06
N THR A 122 -7.36 8.06 6.97
CA THR A 122 -6.62 8.26 8.22
C THR A 122 -5.09 8.22 8.05
N GLY A 123 -4.59 7.82 6.88
CA GLY A 123 -3.17 7.68 6.56
C GLY A 123 -2.53 6.36 6.99
N LEU A 124 -3.34 5.32 7.27
CA LEU A 124 -2.84 4.03 7.77
C LEU A 124 -1.77 3.42 6.86
N LEU A 125 -2.05 3.32 5.55
CA LEU A 125 -1.14 2.66 4.61
C LEU A 125 0.18 3.42 4.52
N GLY A 126 0.16 4.75 4.43
CA GLY A 126 1.40 5.52 4.44
C GLY A 126 2.22 5.37 5.71
N ILE A 127 1.61 5.29 6.89
CA ILE A 127 2.35 5.03 8.15
C ILE A 127 2.94 3.62 8.15
N ALA A 128 2.16 2.61 7.72
CA ALA A 128 2.57 1.22 7.71
C ALA A 128 3.65 0.92 6.65
N LEU A 129 3.52 1.49 5.46
CA LEU A 129 4.28 1.11 4.28
C LEU A 129 5.43 2.08 3.97
N SER A 130 5.42 3.32 4.46
CA SER A 130 6.54 4.23 4.23
C SER A 130 7.89 3.65 4.65
N PRO A 131 8.04 2.89 5.76
CA PRO A 131 9.35 2.36 6.15
C PRO A 131 9.97 1.35 5.17
N ILE A 132 9.18 0.79 4.24
CA ILE A 132 9.61 -0.25 3.30
C ILE A 132 9.67 0.21 1.84
N VAL A 133 9.54 1.52 1.60
CA VAL A 133 9.64 2.15 0.26
C VAL A 133 10.64 3.30 0.26
N ALA A 134 11.03 3.80 -0.91
CA ALA A 134 11.93 4.96 -0.98
C ALA A 134 11.19 6.27 -0.71
N ARG A 135 9.97 6.39 -1.22
CA ARG A 135 9.09 7.55 -1.01
C ARG A 135 7.64 7.12 -0.91
N TYR A 136 6.89 7.75 -0.01
CA TYR A 136 5.45 7.57 0.10
C TYR A 136 4.75 8.94 0.10
N THR A 137 3.81 9.16 -0.81
CA THR A 137 2.98 10.37 -0.86
C THR A 137 1.53 10.02 -0.56
N LEU A 138 1.03 10.51 0.59
CA LEU A 138 -0.36 10.36 1.00
C LEU A 138 -1.17 11.51 0.42
N THR A 139 -2.25 11.19 -0.30
CA THR A 139 -3.16 12.21 -0.83
C THR A 139 -4.61 11.99 -0.43
N ASP A 140 -5.29 13.08 -0.11
CA ASP A 140 -6.72 13.11 0.19
C ASP A 140 -7.27 14.54 0.00
N ILE A 141 -8.56 14.76 0.21
CA ILE A 141 -9.13 16.11 0.23
C ILE A 141 -8.52 16.95 1.35
N ASP A 142 -8.48 18.27 1.16
CA ASP A 142 -7.85 19.23 2.09
C ASP A 142 -8.32 19.05 3.54
N ALA A 143 -9.61 18.73 3.73
CA ALA A 143 -10.22 18.50 5.03
C ALA A 143 -9.59 17.35 5.84
N LEU A 144 -9.00 16.33 5.19
CA LEU A 144 -8.37 15.19 5.87
C LEU A 144 -6.87 15.36 6.11
N ILE A 145 -6.23 16.32 5.45
CA ILE A 145 -4.79 16.58 5.61
C ILE A 145 -4.40 16.80 7.08
N PRO A 146 -5.15 17.58 7.90
CA PRO A 146 -4.83 17.73 9.31
C PRO A 146 -4.91 16.42 10.11
N LEU A 147 -5.84 15.51 9.76
CA LEU A 147 -5.96 14.21 10.43
C LEU A 147 -4.78 13.30 10.08
N ILE A 148 -4.43 13.23 8.80
CA ILE A 148 -3.29 12.44 8.31
C ILE A 148 -1.99 12.93 8.97
N GLN A 149 -1.78 14.24 9.03
CA GLN A 149 -0.61 14.84 9.70
C GLN A 149 -0.52 14.48 11.19
N LYS A 150 -1.65 14.51 11.91
CA LYS A 150 -1.71 14.11 13.32
C LYS A 150 -1.37 12.63 13.49
N ASN A 151 -1.97 11.75 12.70
CA ASN A 151 -1.71 10.31 12.76
C ASN A 151 -0.25 9.98 12.42
N LEU A 152 0.32 10.63 11.41
CA LEU A 152 1.73 10.45 11.10
C LEU A 152 2.62 10.93 12.25
N ALA A 153 2.33 12.10 12.83
CA ALA A 153 3.08 12.64 13.97
C ALA A 153 3.00 11.72 15.21
N HIS A 154 1.83 11.12 15.45
CA HIS A 154 1.57 10.20 16.56
C HIS A 154 2.38 8.90 16.45
N ASN A 155 2.72 8.48 15.24
CA ASN A 155 3.42 7.21 14.97
C ASN A 155 4.89 7.39 14.54
N ARG A 156 5.51 8.56 14.76
CA ARG A 156 6.90 8.85 14.35
C ARG A 156 7.95 7.95 15.00
N SER A 157 7.64 7.34 16.14
CA SER A 157 8.54 6.46 16.89
C SER A 157 8.47 5.00 16.45
N LEU A 158 7.64 4.67 15.45
CA LEU A 158 7.62 3.32 14.90
C LEU A 158 9.04 2.94 14.49
N PRO A 159 9.58 1.81 14.97
CA PRO A 159 10.92 1.38 14.61
C PRO A 159 11.04 1.37 13.09
N SER A 160 12.06 2.02 12.53
CA SER A 160 12.38 1.85 11.11
C SER A 160 12.57 0.35 10.91
N LEU A 161 11.64 -0.29 10.20
CA LEU A 161 11.73 -1.70 9.88
C LEU A 161 13.04 -1.88 9.13
N SER A 162 14.02 -2.51 9.80
CA SER A 162 15.40 -2.49 9.36
C SER A 162 15.46 -2.95 7.91
N ARG A 163 15.82 -2.04 6.99
CA ARG A 163 16.11 -2.39 5.60
C ARG A 163 17.21 -3.43 5.63
N ASN A 164 16.85 -4.70 5.45
CA ASN A 164 17.81 -5.77 5.23
C ASN A 164 18.53 -5.47 3.91
N THR A 165 19.58 -4.65 3.99
CA THR A 165 20.45 -4.33 2.87
C THR A 165 21.23 -5.58 2.50
N VAL A 166 20.70 -6.33 1.53
CA VAL A 166 21.43 -7.41 0.88
C VAL A 166 22.55 -6.77 0.06
N GLY A 167 23.80 -6.96 0.49
CA GLY A 167 24.96 -6.95 -0.40
C GLY A 167 25.66 -5.63 -0.70
N LYS A 168 26.09 -4.85 0.31
CA LYS A 168 27.25 -3.96 0.11
C LYS A 168 28.53 -4.80 0.03
N ARG A 169 28.95 -5.15 -1.20
CA ARG A 169 30.32 -5.61 -1.45
C ARG A 169 31.27 -4.54 -0.91
N ARG A 170 32.11 -4.92 0.05
CA ARG A 170 33.14 -4.05 0.63
C ARG A 170 34.14 -3.66 -0.46
N SER A 171 33.98 -2.48 -1.06
CA SER A 171 35.09 -1.81 -1.72
C SER A 171 35.93 -1.16 -0.62
N ALA A 172 37.00 -1.85 -0.22
CA ALA A 172 38.07 -1.19 0.50
C ALA A 172 38.72 -0.18 -0.46
N HIS A 173 38.74 1.11 -0.13
CA HIS A 173 39.83 2.09 -0.34
C HIS A 173 39.31 3.51 -0.06
N GLY A 174 40.04 4.27 0.76
CA GLY A 174 39.99 5.75 0.72
C GLY A 174 39.52 6.43 2.00
N ALA A 175 40.44 7.16 2.63
CA ALA A 175 40.29 7.85 3.90
C ALA A 175 39.44 9.14 3.82
N GLY A 176 38.89 9.53 4.99
CA GLY A 176 38.80 10.93 5.41
C GLY A 176 37.61 11.73 4.89
N GLY A 177 36.49 11.67 5.62
CA GLY A 177 35.40 12.62 5.47
C GLY A 177 34.30 12.34 6.49
N SER A 178 34.12 13.23 7.45
CA SER A 178 32.96 13.22 8.36
C SER A 178 31.69 13.52 7.57
N ALA A 179 31.03 12.47 7.09
CA ALA A 179 29.68 12.56 6.52
C ALA A 179 28.64 12.59 7.65
N PRO A 180 27.54 13.35 7.52
CA PRO A 180 26.44 13.24 8.47
C PRO A 180 25.85 11.84 8.39
N LYS A 181 25.54 11.28 9.55
CA LYS A 181 24.74 10.07 9.69
C LYS A 181 23.28 10.44 9.43
N ASP A 182 22.93 10.72 8.19
CA ASP A 182 21.53 10.81 7.82
C ASP A 182 21.00 9.37 7.76
N GLU A 183 20.26 9.00 8.79
CA GLU A 183 19.44 7.80 8.75
C GLU A 183 18.53 7.93 7.52
N GLU A 184 18.76 7.07 6.53
CA GLU A 184 18.08 7.06 5.23
C GLU A 184 16.63 6.56 5.41
N HIS A 185 15.84 7.32 6.18
CA HIS A 185 14.40 7.14 6.34
C HIS A 185 13.71 7.45 5.03
N ALA A 186 12.66 6.69 4.71
CA ALA A 186 11.84 6.95 3.54
C ALA A 186 11.30 8.38 3.54
N SER A 187 11.29 9.02 2.37
CA SER A 187 10.72 10.34 2.20
C SER A 187 9.19 10.22 2.22
N ILE A 188 8.53 10.64 3.31
CA ILE A 188 7.07 10.67 3.39
C ILE A 188 6.55 12.10 3.17
N SER A 189 5.56 12.27 2.29
CA SER A 189 4.86 13.55 2.07
C SER A 189 3.35 13.39 2.20
N ILE A 190 2.67 14.47 2.59
CA ILE A 190 1.22 14.54 2.74
C ILE A 190 0.76 15.74 1.91
N GLU A 191 -0.15 15.52 0.97
CA GLU A 191 -0.57 16.55 0.00
C GLU A 191 -2.08 16.50 -0.25
N ALA A 192 -2.70 17.67 -0.37
CA ALA A 192 -4.11 17.76 -0.75
C ALA A 192 -4.28 17.42 -2.23
N LEU A 193 -5.19 16.51 -2.55
CA LEU A 193 -5.56 16.13 -3.91
C LEU A 193 -7.07 15.88 -3.99
N ASP A 194 -7.79 16.89 -4.46
CA ASP A 194 -9.21 16.78 -4.79
C ASP A 194 -9.37 16.32 -6.24
N TRP A 195 -9.96 15.13 -6.44
CA TRP A 195 -10.16 14.53 -7.76
C TRP A 195 -11.08 15.36 -8.66
N GLU A 196 -12.11 16.00 -8.09
CA GLU A 196 -13.02 16.85 -8.85
C GLU A 196 -12.31 18.14 -9.25
N ALA A 197 -11.53 18.74 -8.36
CA ALA A 197 -10.72 19.92 -8.70
C ALA A 197 -9.72 19.60 -9.82
N LEU A 198 -9.03 18.47 -9.76
CA LEU A 198 -8.12 18.02 -10.82
C LEU A 198 -8.87 17.80 -12.14
N ARG A 199 -10.01 17.10 -12.11
CA ARG A 199 -10.82 16.83 -13.32
C ARG A 199 -11.31 18.11 -13.99
N HIS A 200 -11.70 19.13 -13.24
CA HIS A 200 -12.18 20.39 -13.80
C HIS A 200 -11.06 21.42 -14.09
N ALA A 201 -9.83 21.17 -13.62
CA ALA A 201 -8.69 22.03 -13.91
C ALA A 201 -8.29 21.99 -15.40
N SER A 202 -7.85 23.15 -15.91
CA SER A 202 -7.29 23.25 -17.26
C SER A 202 -5.96 22.46 -17.36
N PRO A 203 -5.53 22.03 -18.57
CA PRO A 203 -4.26 21.32 -18.74
C PRO A 203 -3.03 22.09 -18.24
N ALA A 204 -3.07 23.42 -18.25
CA ALA A 204 -2.00 24.26 -17.70
C ALA A 204 -2.00 24.21 -16.17
N LEU A 205 -3.18 24.35 -15.54
CA LEU A 205 -3.32 24.31 -14.09
C LEU A 205 -2.98 22.93 -13.54
N ARG A 206 -3.39 21.85 -14.23
CA ARG A 206 -3.02 20.49 -13.84
C ARG A 206 -1.50 20.34 -13.71
N ARG A 207 -0.78 20.71 -14.78
CA ARG A 207 0.68 20.63 -14.83
C ARG A 207 1.39 21.52 -13.82
N SER A 208 0.80 22.63 -13.38
CA SER A 208 1.44 23.52 -12.40
C SER A 208 1.11 23.15 -10.95
N SER A 209 -0.07 22.60 -10.68
CA SER A 209 -0.60 22.43 -9.32
C SER A 209 -0.57 20.99 -8.82
N PHE A 210 -0.52 20.01 -9.71
CA PHE A 210 -0.51 18.59 -9.37
C PHE A 210 0.76 17.95 -9.96
N GLN A 211 1.90 18.33 -9.37
CA GLN A 211 3.22 17.84 -9.76
C GLN A 211 3.74 16.86 -8.73
N TYR A 212 4.03 15.66 -9.18
CA TYR A 212 4.60 14.62 -8.35
C TYR A 212 5.90 14.11 -8.99
N PRO A 213 6.86 13.65 -8.18
CA PRO A 213 7.95 12.81 -8.66
C PRO A 213 7.39 11.59 -9.41
N ALA A 214 8.18 10.98 -10.29
CA ALA A 214 7.79 9.75 -11.00
C ALA A 214 7.22 8.72 -10.01
N ILE A 215 6.04 8.18 -10.33
CA ILE A 215 5.29 7.26 -9.48
C ILE A 215 5.48 5.85 -10.02
N ASP A 216 6.02 4.95 -9.21
CA ASP A 216 6.16 3.54 -9.58
C ASP A 216 4.87 2.77 -9.27
N VAL A 217 4.25 3.06 -8.12
CA VAL A 217 2.99 2.45 -7.68
C VAL A 217 1.97 3.51 -7.28
N LEU A 218 0.80 3.49 -7.92
CA LEU A 218 -0.36 4.27 -7.54
C LEU A 218 -1.36 3.38 -6.80
N LEU A 219 -1.55 3.60 -5.51
CA LEU A 219 -2.50 2.85 -4.67
C LEU A 219 -3.88 3.51 -4.66
N VAL A 220 -4.90 2.68 -4.84
CA VAL A 220 -6.32 3.07 -4.76
C VAL A 220 -7.03 2.01 -3.91
N VAL A 221 -7.13 2.26 -2.60
CA VAL A 221 -7.62 1.27 -1.64
C VAL A 221 -8.94 1.74 -1.01
N ASP A 222 -10.02 1.02 -1.28
CA ASP A 222 -11.40 1.29 -0.85
C ASP A 222 -11.98 2.65 -1.29
N CYS A 223 -11.48 3.20 -2.41
CA CYS A 223 -11.95 4.48 -2.97
C CYS A 223 -13.23 4.38 -3.83
N ILE A 224 -13.73 3.17 -4.10
CA ILE A 224 -14.82 2.92 -5.06
C ILE A 224 -16.12 2.66 -4.28
N TYR A 225 -16.81 3.73 -3.91
CA TYR A 225 -18.04 3.65 -3.09
C TYR A 225 -19.20 4.51 -3.58
N HIS A 226 -18.95 5.54 -4.39
CA HIS A 226 -19.99 6.45 -4.87
C HIS A 226 -19.86 6.70 -6.39
N PRO A 227 -20.91 6.45 -7.20
CA PRO A 227 -20.83 6.50 -8.66
C PRO A 227 -20.46 7.90 -9.20
N SER A 228 -20.90 8.98 -8.53
CA SER A 228 -20.58 10.34 -8.99
C SER A 228 -19.09 10.68 -8.95
N LEU A 229 -18.29 9.96 -8.15
CA LEU A 229 -16.85 10.20 -8.02
C LEU A 229 -16.04 9.43 -9.07
N LEU A 230 -16.62 8.41 -9.72
CA LEU A 230 -15.87 7.57 -10.66
C LEU A 230 -15.25 8.36 -11.82
N PRO A 231 -15.93 9.33 -12.46
CA PRO A 231 -15.30 10.11 -13.53
C PRO A 231 -14.10 10.92 -13.04
N ALA A 232 -14.15 11.43 -11.81
CA ALA A 232 -13.07 12.19 -11.19
C ALA A 232 -11.91 11.28 -10.81
N LEU A 233 -12.18 10.16 -10.15
CA LEU A 233 -11.18 9.16 -9.78
C LEU A 233 -10.45 8.62 -11.02
N LEU A 234 -11.18 8.22 -12.08
CA LEU A 234 -10.60 7.74 -13.33
C LEU A 234 -9.73 8.79 -14.02
N SER A 235 -10.16 10.06 -14.02
CA SER A 235 -9.35 11.17 -14.57
C SER A 235 -8.07 11.38 -13.76
N THR A 236 -8.10 11.19 -12.44
CA THR A 236 -6.93 11.29 -11.57
C THR A 236 -5.96 10.13 -11.80
N ILE A 237 -6.47 8.89 -11.84
CA ILE A 237 -5.68 7.69 -12.15
C ILE A 237 -4.95 7.88 -13.48
N ASP A 238 -5.67 8.29 -14.51
CA ASP A 238 -5.09 8.46 -15.85
C ASP A 238 -4.03 9.56 -15.92
N TYR A 239 -4.26 10.68 -15.23
CA TYR A 239 -3.33 11.82 -15.18
C TYR A 239 -2.03 11.49 -14.42
N LEU A 240 -2.13 10.76 -13.30
CA LEU A 240 -0.97 10.43 -12.47
C LEU A 240 -0.16 9.25 -13.02
N THR A 241 -0.75 8.45 -13.92
CA THR A 241 -0.08 7.28 -14.48
C THR A 241 0.84 7.67 -15.63
N THR A 242 2.14 7.43 -15.46
CA THR A 242 3.11 7.50 -16.55
C THR A 242 3.07 6.20 -17.35
N PRO A 243 2.73 6.23 -18.66
CA PRO A 243 2.67 5.01 -19.46
C PRO A 243 4.00 4.26 -19.49
N GLY A 244 3.95 2.95 -19.29
CA GLY A 244 5.12 2.06 -19.26
C GLY A 244 5.97 2.14 -17.98
N VAL A 245 5.52 2.91 -16.97
CA VAL A 245 6.24 3.09 -15.70
C VAL A 245 5.33 2.79 -14.52
N THR A 246 4.21 3.51 -14.39
CA THR A 246 3.37 3.44 -13.20
C THR A 246 2.47 2.21 -13.22
N SER A 247 2.55 1.39 -12.18
CA SER A 247 1.58 0.34 -11.88
C SER A 247 0.47 0.90 -10.99
N VAL A 248 -0.79 0.71 -11.39
CA VAL A 248 -1.94 1.14 -10.56
C VAL A 248 -2.49 -0.08 -9.85
N LEU A 249 -2.49 -0.09 -8.53
CA LEU A 249 -3.03 -1.18 -7.72
C LEU A 249 -4.31 -0.74 -7.04
N VAL A 250 -5.41 -1.38 -7.43
CA VAL A 250 -6.75 -1.14 -6.88
C VAL A 250 -7.13 -2.29 -5.96
N VAL A 251 -7.53 -1.98 -4.74
CA VAL A 251 -8.09 -2.93 -3.77
C VAL A 251 -9.44 -2.40 -3.33
N VAL A 252 -10.52 -3.19 -3.46
CA VAL A 252 -11.87 -2.77 -3.06
C VAL A 252 -12.57 -3.88 -2.30
N GLU A 253 -13.38 -3.51 -1.30
CA GLU A 253 -14.40 -4.41 -0.77
C GLU A 253 -15.64 -4.41 -1.68
N LEU A 254 -16.04 -5.56 -2.19
CA LEU A 254 -17.20 -5.72 -3.06
C LEU A 254 -18.50 -5.49 -2.26
N ARG A 255 -19.01 -4.26 -2.33
CA ARG A 255 -20.26 -3.82 -1.67
C ARG A 255 -21.35 -3.42 -2.65
N ALA A 256 -20.96 -2.85 -3.78
CA ALA A 256 -21.85 -2.32 -4.82
C ALA A 256 -21.34 -2.74 -6.20
N GLU A 257 -21.82 -3.88 -6.69
CA GLU A 257 -21.38 -4.49 -7.95
C GLU A 257 -21.50 -3.52 -9.13
N ASP A 258 -22.60 -2.77 -9.23
CA ASP A 258 -22.83 -1.82 -10.33
C ASP A 258 -21.76 -0.71 -10.37
N VAL A 259 -21.38 -0.18 -9.20
CA VAL A 259 -20.36 0.88 -9.09
C VAL A 259 -18.99 0.33 -9.49
N VAL A 260 -18.65 -0.88 -9.05
CA VAL A 260 -17.40 -1.56 -9.44
C VAL A 260 -17.36 -1.85 -10.94
N ARG A 261 -18.47 -2.31 -11.51
CA ARG A 261 -18.61 -2.58 -12.95
C ARG A 261 -18.47 -1.30 -13.76
N GLU A 262 -19.11 -0.21 -13.32
CA GLU A 262 -18.99 1.10 -13.96
C GLU A 262 -17.54 1.62 -13.90
N PHE A 263 -16.87 1.48 -12.76
CA PHE A 263 -15.46 1.84 -12.60
C PHE A 263 -14.56 1.07 -13.57
N LEU A 264 -14.63 -0.27 -13.59
CA LEU A 264 -13.79 -1.09 -14.48
C LEU A 264 -14.06 -0.80 -15.96
N ALA A 265 -15.34 -0.67 -16.33
CA ALA A 265 -15.70 -0.33 -17.70
C ALA A 265 -15.21 1.08 -18.08
N GLY A 266 -15.25 2.03 -17.14
CA GLY A 266 -14.69 3.37 -17.32
C GLY A 266 -13.18 3.36 -17.47
N TRP A 267 -12.48 2.58 -16.64
CA TRP A 267 -11.02 2.45 -16.67
C TRP A 267 -10.54 1.90 -18.02
N LEU A 268 -11.17 0.83 -18.51
CA LEU A 268 -10.82 0.22 -19.80
C LEU A 268 -11.12 1.14 -21.01
N ARG A 269 -11.98 2.15 -20.85
CA ARG A 269 -12.28 3.14 -21.90
C ARG A 269 -11.33 4.34 -21.91
N LEU A 270 -10.42 4.46 -20.93
CA LEU A 270 -9.43 5.52 -20.93
C LEU A 270 -8.44 5.31 -22.07
N GLU A 271 -8.18 6.36 -22.83
CA GLU A 271 -7.45 6.29 -24.11
C GLU A 271 -6.56 7.52 -24.36
N SER A 272 -6.18 8.24 -23.29
CA SER A 272 -5.47 9.53 -23.40
C SER A 272 -4.14 9.43 -24.16
N ASP A 273 -3.09 8.90 -23.53
CA ASP A 273 -1.73 8.77 -24.07
C ASP A 273 -1.24 7.31 -24.06
N GLY A 274 -2.14 6.36 -23.79
CA GLY A 274 -1.85 4.94 -23.77
C GLY A 274 -3.08 4.07 -23.86
N ILE A 275 -2.86 2.76 -23.82
CA ILE A 275 -3.90 1.73 -23.78
C ILE A 275 -3.80 1.03 -22.43
N TRP A 276 -4.92 0.96 -21.72
CA TRP A 276 -5.01 0.31 -20.43
C TRP A 276 -5.17 -1.20 -20.58
N GLN A 277 -4.37 -1.93 -19.81
CA GLN A 277 -4.56 -3.33 -19.49
C GLN A 277 -4.85 -3.44 -18.00
N VAL A 278 -5.87 -4.22 -17.63
CA VAL A 278 -6.26 -4.42 -16.24
C VAL A 278 -6.35 -5.92 -15.98
N TRP A 279 -5.57 -6.41 -15.02
CA TRP A 279 -5.58 -7.81 -14.58
C TRP A 279 -6.22 -7.90 -13.21
N SER A 280 -7.11 -8.86 -13.03
CA SER A 280 -7.54 -9.26 -11.69
C SER A 280 -6.46 -10.14 -11.06
N VAL A 281 -6.13 -9.86 -9.81
CA VAL A 281 -5.18 -10.65 -9.02
C VAL A 281 -5.97 -11.40 -7.95
N PRO A 282 -6.36 -12.66 -8.20
CA PRO A 282 -7.10 -13.45 -7.21
C PRO A 282 -6.19 -13.80 -6.02
N GLU A 283 -6.80 -14.19 -4.91
CA GLU A 283 -6.11 -14.82 -3.76
C GLU A 283 -5.06 -13.95 -3.05
N VAL A 284 -5.04 -12.64 -3.30
CA VAL A 284 -4.18 -11.69 -2.56
C VAL A 284 -4.71 -11.43 -1.15
N LEU A 285 -6.02 -11.24 -1.03
CA LEU A 285 -6.69 -10.94 0.24
C LEU A 285 -7.86 -11.89 0.46
N ASP A 286 -7.98 -12.40 1.68
CA ASP A 286 -9.13 -13.18 2.11
C ASP A 286 -10.36 -12.29 2.33
N GLY A 287 -11.52 -12.74 1.86
CA GLY A 287 -12.80 -12.06 2.08
C GLY A 287 -13.42 -11.51 0.80
N PRO A 288 -14.38 -10.57 0.92
CA PRO A 288 -15.13 -10.06 -0.23
C PRO A 288 -14.34 -8.98 -0.98
N TYR A 289 -13.04 -9.18 -1.19
CA TYR A 289 -12.18 -8.22 -1.85
C TYR A 289 -12.00 -8.55 -3.32
N ALA A 290 -11.83 -7.51 -4.12
CA ALA A 290 -11.26 -7.64 -5.45
C ALA A 290 -10.02 -6.78 -5.56
N VAL A 291 -8.99 -7.35 -6.18
CA VAL A 291 -7.70 -6.69 -6.42
C VAL A 291 -7.45 -6.66 -7.91
N TRP A 292 -7.07 -5.50 -8.42
CA TRP A 292 -6.69 -5.32 -9.82
C TRP A 292 -5.39 -4.55 -9.94
N VAL A 293 -4.58 -4.94 -10.93
CA VAL A 293 -3.43 -4.17 -11.39
C VAL A 293 -3.75 -3.60 -12.76
N GLY A 294 -3.61 -2.29 -12.89
CA GLY A 294 -3.68 -1.58 -14.16
C GLY A 294 -2.29 -1.18 -14.64
N TRP A 295 -2.04 -1.37 -15.94
CA TRP A 295 -0.84 -0.91 -16.62
C TRP A 295 -1.21 -0.17 -17.90
N LYS A 296 -0.72 1.05 -18.05
CA LYS A 296 -0.93 1.85 -19.27
C LYS A 296 0.24 1.66 -20.21
N THR A 297 0.02 1.02 -21.34
CA THR A 297 1.05 0.86 -22.38
C THR A 297 1.09 2.13 -23.25
N PRO A 298 2.26 2.73 -23.52
CA PRO A 298 2.35 3.86 -24.43
C PRO A 298 1.83 3.48 -25.81
N ARG A 299 1.08 4.36 -26.48
CA ARG A 299 0.76 4.16 -27.90
C ARG A 299 2.07 4.21 -28.69
N ARG A 300 2.34 3.18 -29.52
CA ARG A 300 3.44 3.25 -30.48
C ARG A 300 3.15 4.42 -31.41
N ASN A 301 4.12 5.33 -31.56
CA ASN A 301 4.08 6.30 -32.65
C ASN A 301 4.25 5.51 -33.95
N ASP A 302 3.16 5.24 -34.66
CA ASP A 302 3.15 4.65 -36.01
C ASP A 302 3.64 5.63 -37.11
N ASN A 303 4.52 6.58 -36.74
CA ASN A 303 5.21 7.43 -37.70
C ASN A 303 6.71 7.11 -37.71
N ARG A 304 7.06 6.13 -38.54
CA ARG A 304 8.34 6.09 -39.27
C ARG A 304 8.07 5.81 -40.74
#